data_AF-A0A349CSX2-F1
#
_entry.id   AF-A0A349CSX2-F1
#
_cell.length_a   1.000
_cell.length_b   1.000
_cell.length_c   1.000
_cell.angle_alpha   90.00
_cell.angle_beta   90.00
_cell.angle_gamma   90.00
#
_symmetry.space_group_name_H-M   'P 1'
#
loop_
_entity.id
_entity.type
_entity.pdbx_description
1 polymer ?
#
loop_
_entity_poly.entity_id
_entity_poly.type
_entity_poly.pdbx_seq_one_letter_code
_entity_poly.pdbx_strand_id
1 'polypeptide(L)'
;MTLAASSPLQPGTSHRARDFVFTFSYESYADAHKRGMMRPPDRLVSTLIDSPEVRRVLVADPFRSWITSWVRALVDIRHRARETDKFRHVSPMRIARADPVHVDDVAAVYRDYERIVRRAAEAAQLEQPAFVTASPLVGGFTDLDWTGGALYYARDDWLSSPARRRYWPAYREAYRRIAASGRAVAAVSQEIIDRIEPTGPHRVVPNGIEPREWLGAQPTAPDWL
;
A
#
# COMPACT_ATOMS: atom_id res chain seq x y z
N MET A 1 21.37 -21.08 10.46
CA MET A 1 20.40 -20.00 10.74
C MET A 1 21.19 -18.73 10.93
N THR A 2 21.28 -17.89 9.89
CA THR A 2 21.96 -16.59 9.98
C THR A 2 20.98 -15.61 10.61
N LEU A 3 21.27 -15.15 11.83
CA LEU A 3 20.51 -14.07 12.46
C LEU A 3 20.51 -12.88 11.51
N ALA A 4 19.32 -12.38 11.14
CA ALA A 4 19.20 -11.18 10.32
C ALA A 4 20.04 -10.07 10.96
N ALA A 5 20.95 -9.48 10.18
CA ALA A 5 21.82 -8.41 10.65
C ALA A 5 21.00 -7.31 11.34
N SER A 6 21.53 -6.80 12.45
CA SER A 6 20.91 -5.73 13.23
C SER A 6 20.61 -4.53 12.33
N SER A 7 19.38 -4.02 12.44
CA SER A 7 18.87 -2.90 11.65
C SER A 7 19.75 -1.66 11.80
N PRO A 8 20.16 -0.98 10.71
CA PRO A 8 20.83 0.32 10.79
C PRO A 8 19.87 1.45 11.20
N LEU A 9 18.56 1.20 11.22
CA LEU A 9 17.57 2.16 11.69
C LEU A 9 17.65 2.25 13.22
N GLN A 10 18.20 3.35 13.73
CA GLN A 10 18.04 3.69 15.14
C GLN A 10 16.55 3.84 15.47
N PRO A 11 16.08 3.32 16.62
CA PRO A 11 14.71 3.56 17.07
C PRO A 11 14.50 5.07 17.21
N GLY A 12 13.53 5.61 16.45
CA GLY A 12 13.23 7.03 16.46
C GLY A 12 12.84 7.49 17.87
N THR A 13 13.56 8.47 18.39
CA THR A 13 13.21 9.22 19.61
C THR A 13 11.82 9.82 19.43
N SER A 14 10.94 9.66 20.42
CA SER A 14 9.52 10.07 20.46
C SER A 14 9.16 11.19 19.48
N HIS A 15 8.71 10.82 18.28
CA HIS A 15 8.23 11.79 17.31
C HIS A 15 6.84 12.24 17.73
N ARG A 16 6.59 13.55 17.63
CA ARG A 16 5.24 14.12 17.57
C ARG A 16 4.40 13.27 16.61
N ALA A 17 3.15 12.97 16.97
CA ALA A 17 2.27 12.14 16.16
C ALA A 17 2.26 12.61 14.69
N ARG A 18 2.49 11.69 13.75
CA ARG A 18 2.75 11.98 12.33
C ARG A 18 1.54 11.65 11.46
N ASP A 19 1.42 12.34 10.32
CA ASP A 19 0.41 12.01 9.32
C ASP A 19 0.88 10.99 8.32
N PHE A 20 -0.07 10.23 7.77
CA PHE A 20 0.22 9.17 6.81
C PHE A 20 -0.71 9.22 5.61
N VAL A 21 -0.16 8.81 4.47
CA VAL A 21 -0.94 8.39 3.30
C VAL A 21 -0.63 6.94 3.05
N PHE A 22 -1.66 6.12 2.92
CA PHE A 22 -1.52 4.69 2.64
C PHE A 22 -2.23 4.32 1.34
N THR A 23 -1.56 3.56 0.46
CA THR A 23 -2.19 3.00 -0.75
C THR A 23 -2.03 1.49 -0.81
N PHE A 24 -3.08 0.79 -1.20
CA PHE A 24 -3.05 -0.64 -1.51
C PHE A 24 -2.42 -0.93 -2.89
N SER A 25 -2.13 -2.22 -3.15
CA SER A 25 -1.70 -2.72 -4.48
C SER A 25 -2.84 -2.73 -5.51
N TYR A 26 -3.87 -3.55 -5.26
CA TYR A 26 -5.01 -3.77 -6.17
C TYR A 26 -6.35 -3.82 -5.44
N GLU A 27 -6.31 -4.10 -4.14
CA GLU A 27 -7.46 -4.16 -3.26
C GLU A 27 -7.90 -2.74 -2.86
N SER A 28 -9.21 -2.50 -2.70
CA SER A 28 -9.68 -1.28 -2.03
C SER A 28 -9.79 -1.50 -0.52
N TYR A 29 -9.94 -0.39 0.23
CA TYR A 29 -10.30 -0.45 1.64
C TYR A 29 -11.56 -1.30 1.88
N ALA A 30 -12.57 -1.16 1.02
CA ALA A 30 -13.79 -1.96 1.12
C ALA A 30 -13.51 -3.47 0.92
N ASP A 31 -12.67 -3.84 -0.05
CA ASP A 31 -12.26 -5.23 -0.24
C ASP A 31 -11.50 -5.77 0.99
N ALA A 32 -10.69 -4.93 1.64
CA ALA A 32 -9.94 -5.27 2.85
C ALA A 32 -10.86 -5.44 4.07
N HIS A 33 -11.78 -4.51 4.27
CA HIS A 33 -12.73 -4.55 5.36
C HIS A 33 -13.70 -5.73 5.24
N LYS A 34 -14.17 -6.04 4.02
CA LYS A 34 -15.04 -7.21 3.75
C LYS A 34 -14.39 -8.55 4.12
N ARG A 35 -13.07 -8.66 3.98
CA ARG A 35 -12.29 -9.85 4.37
C ARG A 35 -11.73 -9.78 5.79
N GLY A 36 -12.20 -8.86 6.62
CA GLY A 36 -11.79 -8.75 8.02
C GLY A 36 -10.35 -8.27 8.23
N MET A 37 -9.80 -7.46 7.31
CA MET A 37 -8.45 -6.88 7.41
C MET A 37 -7.31 -7.90 7.60
N MET A 38 -7.44 -9.11 7.04
CA MET A 38 -6.54 -10.22 7.34
C MET A 38 -5.15 -10.17 6.66
N ARG A 39 -4.98 -9.46 5.53
CA ARG A 39 -3.72 -9.50 4.75
C ARG A 39 -2.69 -8.52 5.31
N PRO A 40 -1.38 -8.70 5.04
CA PRO A 40 -0.36 -7.80 5.57
C PRO A 40 -0.58 -6.29 5.28
N PRO A 41 -0.95 -5.86 4.05
CA PRO A 41 -1.29 -4.45 3.80
C PRO A 41 -2.51 -3.97 4.59
N ASP A 42 -3.47 -4.86 4.86
CA ASP A 42 -4.67 -4.54 5.61
C ASP A 42 -4.32 -4.31 7.08
N ARG A 43 -3.44 -5.14 7.63
CA ARG A 43 -2.92 -4.96 8.98
C ARG A 43 -2.10 -3.69 9.13
N LEU A 44 -1.29 -3.35 8.12
CA LEU A 44 -0.59 -2.06 8.10
C LEU A 44 -1.59 -0.89 8.19
N VAL A 45 -2.67 -0.90 7.41
CA VAL A 45 -3.65 0.18 7.47
C VAL A 45 -4.41 0.19 8.79
N SER A 46 -4.80 -0.96 9.33
CA SER A 46 -5.43 -1.06 10.67
C SER A 46 -4.51 -0.52 11.75
N THR A 47 -3.23 -0.88 11.75
CA THR A 47 -2.24 -0.36 12.69
C THR A 47 -2.09 1.16 12.56
N LEU A 48 -2.09 1.72 11.35
CA LEU A 48 -2.05 3.18 11.17
C LEU A 48 -3.31 3.87 11.70
N ILE A 49 -4.48 3.28 11.50
CA ILE A 49 -5.76 3.81 11.99
C ILE A 49 -5.81 3.77 13.52
N ASP A 50 -5.29 2.72 14.15
CA ASP A 50 -5.41 2.51 15.59
C ASP A 50 -4.25 3.11 16.40
N SER A 51 -3.08 3.30 15.79
CA SER A 51 -1.87 3.74 16.51
C SER A 51 -1.99 5.17 17.08
N PRO A 52 -1.65 5.41 18.37
CA PRO A 52 -1.63 6.76 18.95
C PRO A 52 -0.51 7.64 18.37
N GLU A 53 0.50 7.04 17.73
CA GLU A 53 1.60 7.77 17.08
C GLU A 53 1.18 8.35 15.70
N VAL A 54 0.01 7.96 15.20
CA VAL A 54 -0.57 8.48 13.96
C VAL A 54 -1.57 9.57 14.30
N ARG A 55 -1.35 10.79 13.78
CA ARG A 55 -2.25 11.92 13.98
C ARG A 55 -3.45 11.84 13.03
N ARG A 56 -3.18 11.74 11.72
CA ARG A 56 -4.19 11.52 10.68
C ARG A 56 -3.67 10.57 9.61
N VAL A 57 -4.57 9.84 8.97
CA VAL A 57 -4.27 8.93 7.87
C VAL A 57 -5.28 9.10 6.75
N LEU A 58 -4.77 9.29 5.54
CA LEU A 58 -5.54 9.16 4.31
C LEU A 58 -5.27 7.80 3.69
N VAL A 59 -6.33 7.03 3.46
CA VAL A 59 -6.25 5.77 2.72
C VAL A 59 -6.75 5.98 1.32
N ALA A 60 -5.90 5.71 0.34
CA ALA A 60 -6.21 5.85 -1.07
C ALA A 60 -6.32 4.46 -1.73
N ASP A 61 -7.48 4.20 -2.33
CA ASP A 61 -7.67 3.01 -3.14
C ASP A 61 -6.84 3.09 -4.43
N PRO A 62 -6.54 1.95 -5.08
CA PRO A 62 -6.08 1.95 -6.47
C PRO A 62 -7.19 2.47 -7.39
N PHE A 63 -6.82 2.88 -8.61
CA PHE A 63 -7.80 3.32 -9.60
C PHE A 63 -8.90 2.27 -9.83
N ARG A 64 -10.15 2.71 -9.72
CA ARG A 64 -11.33 1.90 -10.07
C ARG A 64 -12.00 2.41 -11.34
N SER A 65 -12.56 1.48 -12.12
CA SER A 65 -13.37 1.85 -13.26
C SER A 65 -14.73 2.35 -12.80
N TRP A 66 -15.18 3.49 -13.33
CA TRP A 66 -16.54 3.99 -13.12
C TRP A 66 -17.57 2.89 -13.39
N ILE A 67 -17.44 2.17 -14.51
CA ILE A 67 -18.43 1.17 -14.95
C ILE A 67 -18.62 0.04 -13.94
N THR A 68 -17.53 -0.48 -13.36
CA THR A 68 -17.61 -1.57 -12.38
C THR A 68 -17.94 -1.10 -10.96
N SER A 69 -17.68 0.19 -10.67
CA SER A 69 -17.81 0.70 -9.30
C SER A 69 -19.24 1.02 -8.92
N TRP A 70 -20.11 1.42 -9.85
CA TRP A 70 -21.53 1.64 -9.56
C TRP A 70 -22.21 0.36 -9.02
N VAL A 71 -21.92 -0.79 -9.63
CA VAL A 71 -22.47 -2.09 -9.18
C VAL A 71 -21.94 -2.46 -7.80
N ARG A 72 -20.63 -2.29 -7.55
CA ARG A 72 -20.04 -2.57 -6.23
C ARG A 72 -20.48 -1.58 -5.15
N ALA A 73 -20.71 -0.32 -5.50
CA ALA A 73 -21.11 0.71 -4.56
C ALA A 73 -22.44 0.38 -3.85
N LEU A 74 -23.36 -0.31 -4.54
CA LEU A 74 -24.60 -0.82 -3.95
C LEU A 74 -24.38 -2.02 -3.02
N VAL A 75 -23.54 -2.96 -3.44
CA VAL A 75 -23.30 -4.22 -2.70
C VAL A 75 -22.41 -4.00 -1.46
N ASP A 76 -21.38 -3.18 -1.57
CA ASP A 76 -20.37 -3.00 -0.54
C ASP A 76 -20.63 -1.76 0.35
N ILE A 77 -21.86 -1.24 0.37
CA ILE A 77 -22.20 -0.03 1.14
C ILE A 77 -21.86 -0.15 2.63
N ARG A 78 -22.00 -1.35 3.20
CA ARG A 78 -21.65 -1.67 4.60
C ARG A 78 -20.15 -1.68 4.87
N HIS A 79 -19.34 -1.84 3.83
CA HIS A 79 -17.88 -1.92 3.93
C HIS A 79 -17.18 -0.64 3.47
N ARG A 80 -17.94 0.44 3.22
CA ARG A 80 -17.36 1.75 2.93
C ARG A 80 -16.61 2.28 4.14
N ALA A 81 -15.54 3.01 3.85
CA ALA A 81 -14.79 3.75 4.84
C ALA A 81 -15.73 4.69 5.62
N ARG A 82 -15.74 4.55 6.94
CA ARG A 82 -16.41 5.50 7.84
C ARG A 82 -15.39 6.56 8.22
N GLU A 83 -15.44 7.69 7.55
CA GLU A 83 -14.48 8.77 7.79
C GLU A 83 -14.62 9.38 9.18
N THR A 84 -13.49 9.78 9.75
CA THR A 84 -13.36 10.47 11.03
C THR A 84 -12.34 11.60 10.89
N ASP A 85 -12.10 12.35 11.96
CA ASP A 85 -11.03 13.37 11.96
C ASP A 85 -9.65 12.76 11.81
N LYS A 86 -9.46 11.52 12.27
CA LYS A 86 -8.21 10.78 12.14
C LYS A 86 -8.11 10.06 10.79
N PHE A 87 -9.20 9.50 10.27
CA PHE A 87 -9.19 8.62 9.10
C PHE A 87 -10.01 9.19 7.96
N ARG A 88 -9.37 9.41 6.82
CA ARG A 88 -10.01 9.83 5.56
C ARG A 88 -9.78 8.79 4.47
N HIS A 89 -10.68 8.74 3.51
CA HIS A 89 -10.61 7.78 2.41
C HIS A 89 -10.79 8.48 1.06
N VAL A 90 -9.99 8.10 0.08
CA VAL A 90 -10.18 8.53 -1.30
C VAL A 90 -10.20 7.32 -2.22
N SER A 91 -11.16 7.31 -3.15
CA SER A 91 -11.26 6.27 -4.17
C SER A 91 -11.12 6.90 -5.55
N PRO A 92 -9.88 7.00 -6.10
CA PRO A 92 -9.64 7.53 -7.43
C PRO A 92 -10.37 6.71 -8.51
N MET A 93 -11.07 7.41 -9.39
CA MET A 93 -11.90 6.81 -10.42
C MET A 93 -11.37 7.12 -11.82
N ARG A 94 -11.49 6.15 -12.73
CA ARG A 94 -11.16 6.30 -14.15
C ARG A 94 -12.17 5.57 -15.03
N ILE A 95 -12.23 5.90 -16.31
CA ILE A 95 -13.12 5.19 -17.24
C ILE A 95 -12.57 3.77 -17.52
N ALA A 96 -11.27 3.67 -17.79
CA ALA A 96 -10.60 2.44 -18.13
C ALA A 96 -10.74 1.34 -17.06
N ARG A 97 -10.95 0.09 -17.50
CA ARG A 97 -11.15 -1.07 -16.62
C ARG A 97 -9.88 -1.64 -16.00
N ALA A 98 -8.73 -1.40 -16.63
CA ALA A 98 -7.45 -1.94 -16.20
C ALA A 98 -6.35 -0.89 -16.38
N ASP A 99 -5.21 -1.13 -15.74
CA ASP A 99 -4.01 -0.34 -16.01
C ASP A 99 -3.57 -0.54 -17.46
N PRO A 100 -2.99 0.50 -18.09
CA PRO A 100 -2.34 0.34 -19.37
C PRO A 100 -1.13 -0.60 -19.25
N VAL A 101 -0.72 -1.15 -20.38
CA VAL A 101 0.43 -2.07 -20.46
C VAL A 101 1.72 -1.37 -20.90
N HIS A 102 1.61 -0.23 -21.58
CA HIS A 102 2.75 0.56 -22.01
C HIS A 102 3.22 1.48 -20.90
N VAL A 103 4.54 1.56 -20.74
CA VAL A 103 5.20 2.27 -19.63
C VAL A 103 4.84 3.76 -19.60
N ASP A 104 4.79 4.42 -20.75
CA ASP A 104 4.50 5.86 -20.83
C ASP A 104 3.05 6.16 -20.43
N ASP A 105 2.11 5.31 -20.84
CA ASP A 105 0.71 5.42 -20.42
C ASP A 105 0.56 5.18 -18.91
N VAL A 106 1.30 4.21 -18.36
CA VAL A 106 1.35 3.99 -16.90
C VAL A 106 1.86 5.24 -16.20
N ALA A 107 2.93 5.86 -16.70
CA ALA A 107 3.47 7.09 -16.12
C ALA A 107 2.45 8.24 -16.15
N ALA A 108 1.72 8.43 -17.25
CA ALA A 108 0.67 9.43 -17.34
C ALA A 108 -0.44 9.17 -16.30
N VAL A 109 -0.93 7.92 -16.22
CA VAL A 109 -1.98 7.52 -15.28
C VAL A 109 -1.57 7.75 -13.83
N TYR A 110 -0.35 7.39 -13.44
CA TYR A 110 0.08 7.51 -12.05
C TYR A 110 0.47 8.94 -11.64
N ARG A 111 0.82 9.83 -12.59
CA ARG A 111 0.88 11.28 -12.33
C ARG A 111 -0.52 11.85 -12.01
N ASP A 112 -1.55 11.41 -12.71
CA ASP A 112 -2.93 11.81 -12.40
C ASP A 112 -3.39 11.24 -11.06
N TYR A 113 -3.05 9.98 -10.77
CA TYR A 113 -3.30 9.36 -9.47
C TYR A 113 -2.73 10.18 -8.32
N GLU A 114 -1.45 10.53 -8.41
CA GLU A 114 -0.76 11.32 -7.40
C GLU A 114 -1.46 12.67 -7.18
N ARG A 115 -1.84 13.36 -8.25
CA ARG A 115 -2.54 14.64 -8.14
C ARG A 115 -3.86 14.52 -7.36
N ILE A 116 -4.60 13.44 -7.58
CA ILE A 116 -5.86 13.18 -6.86
C ILE A 116 -5.56 12.91 -5.38
N VAL A 117 -4.59 12.05 -5.09
CA VAL A 117 -4.21 11.69 -3.71
C VAL A 117 -3.68 12.90 -2.96
N ARG A 118 -2.83 13.71 -3.58
CA ARG A 118 -2.30 14.95 -3.00
C ARG A 118 -3.42 15.92 -2.64
N ARG A 119 -4.37 16.17 -3.55
CA ARG A 119 -5.53 17.04 -3.27
C ARG A 119 -6.38 16.51 -2.11
N ALA A 120 -6.57 15.20 -2.03
CA ALA A 120 -7.28 14.58 -0.92
C ALA A 120 -6.51 14.72 0.40
N ALA A 121 -5.17 14.63 0.38
CA ALA A 121 -4.33 14.85 1.54
C ALA A 121 -4.37 16.32 2.02
N GLU A 122 -4.34 17.26 1.08
CA GLU A 122 -4.52 18.70 1.36
C GLU A 122 -5.90 18.98 1.99
N ALA A 123 -6.97 18.40 1.42
CA ALA A 123 -8.33 18.52 1.97
C ALA A 123 -8.47 17.89 3.37
N ALA A 124 -7.71 16.82 3.64
CA ALA A 124 -7.62 16.18 4.95
C ALA A 124 -6.69 16.91 5.94
N GLN A 125 -6.04 18.00 5.50
CA GLN A 125 -5.07 18.80 6.28
C GLN A 125 -3.91 17.95 6.83
N LEU A 126 -3.38 17.06 6.00
CA LEU A 126 -2.16 16.32 6.33
C LEU A 126 -0.94 17.25 6.16
N GLU A 127 -0.04 17.25 7.14
CA GLU A 127 1.17 18.06 7.16
C GLU A 127 2.39 17.17 6.89
N GLN A 128 3.00 17.30 5.71
CA GLN A 128 4.16 16.50 5.26
C GLN A 128 4.05 15.00 5.60
N PRO A 129 2.96 14.32 5.15
CA PRO A 129 2.68 12.96 5.57
C PRO A 129 3.81 12.01 5.15
N ALA A 130 4.03 10.94 5.93
CA ALA A 130 4.77 9.78 5.45
C ALA A 130 3.89 9.00 4.47
N PHE A 131 4.44 8.63 3.32
CA PHE A 131 3.72 7.90 2.29
C PHE A 131 4.08 6.42 2.35
N VAL A 132 3.09 5.53 2.47
CA VAL A 132 3.29 4.08 2.49
C VAL A 132 2.48 3.45 1.37
N THR A 133 3.14 2.72 0.48
CA THR A 133 2.47 2.05 -0.65
C THR A 133 2.81 0.58 -0.73
N ALA A 134 1.79 -0.25 -0.94
CA ALA A 134 1.95 -1.65 -1.32
C ALA A 134 1.94 -1.84 -2.86
N SER A 135 1.77 -0.77 -3.64
CA SER A 135 1.73 -0.81 -5.10
C SER A 135 3.09 -0.45 -5.70
N PRO A 136 3.71 -1.33 -6.51
CA PRO A 136 4.94 -0.98 -7.21
C PRO A 136 4.70 0.17 -8.18
N LEU A 137 3.53 0.22 -8.82
CA LEU A 137 3.23 1.23 -9.82
C LEU A 137 3.09 2.62 -9.18
N VAL A 138 2.48 2.72 -7.99
CA VAL A 138 2.51 3.97 -7.22
C VAL A 138 3.96 4.30 -6.85
N GLY A 139 4.67 3.38 -6.16
CA GLY A 139 6.03 3.65 -5.69
C GLY A 139 7.05 4.02 -6.78
N GLY A 140 6.87 3.52 -8.00
CA GLY A 140 7.75 3.78 -9.13
C GLY A 140 7.35 4.95 -10.03
N PHE A 141 6.05 5.25 -10.17
CA PHE A 141 5.57 6.25 -11.14
C PHE A 141 5.03 7.54 -10.52
N THR A 142 5.04 7.69 -9.19
CA THR A 142 4.74 8.97 -8.51
C THR A 142 6.00 9.65 -8.00
N ASP A 143 5.98 10.98 -7.93
CA ASP A 143 7.11 11.82 -7.53
C ASP A 143 7.20 11.96 -6.00
N LEU A 144 6.06 12.11 -5.32
CA LEU A 144 5.90 12.18 -3.86
C LEU A 144 6.73 13.27 -3.16
N ASP A 145 7.10 14.33 -3.89
CA ASP A 145 7.90 15.47 -3.43
C ASP A 145 7.23 16.28 -2.29
N TRP A 146 5.91 16.21 -2.21
CA TRP A 146 5.06 16.85 -1.20
C TRP A 146 4.96 16.07 0.12
N THR A 147 5.57 14.89 0.18
CA THR A 147 5.54 14.00 1.36
C THR A 147 6.81 14.17 2.18
N GLY A 148 6.78 13.82 3.47
CA GLY A 148 7.97 13.83 4.32
C GLY A 148 8.87 12.58 4.15
N GLY A 149 8.62 11.78 3.12
CA GLY A 149 9.30 10.50 2.86
C GLY A 149 8.32 9.41 2.43
N ALA A 150 8.81 8.45 1.64
CA ALA A 150 8.00 7.38 1.07
C ALA A 150 8.62 5.99 1.33
N LEU A 151 7.75 5.04 1.63
CA LEU A 151 8.05 3.62 1.82
C LEU A 151 7.28 2.80 0.79
N TYR A 152 8.00 2.01 0.00
CA TYR A 152 7.42 0.90 -0.73
C TYR A 152 7.45 -0.37 0.13
N TYR A 153 6.27 -0.86 0.50
CA TYR A 153 6.09 -2.15 1.16
C TYR A 153 5.88 -3.25 0.12
N ALA A 154 6.95 -3.97 -0.19
CA ALA A 154 7.00 -5.03 -1.18
C ALA A 154 6.52 -6.36 -0.58
N ARG A 155 5.20 -6.54 -0.57
CA ARG A 155 4.53 -7.75 -0.04
C ARG A 155 4.66 -8.99 -0.93
N ASP A 156 5.04 -8.81 -2.19
CA ASP A 156 5.04 -9.85 -3.23
C ASP A 156 5.97 -9.44 -4.39
N ASP A 157 6.39 -10.43 -5.16
CA ASP A 157 7.17 -10.26 -6.38
C ASP A 157 6.25 -10.23 -7.60
N TRP A 158 6.02 -9.02 -8.12
CA TRP A 158 5.11 -8.78 -9.23
C TRP A 158 5.61 -9.31 -10.58
N LEU A 159 6.87 -9.77 -10.63
CA LEU A 159 7.50 -10.37 -11.80
C LEU A 159 7.55 -11.90 -11.74
N SER A 160 6.91 -12.52 -10.75
CA SER A 160 6.86 -13.98 -10.60
C SER A 160 5.64 -14.64 -11.27
N SER A 161 4.50 -13.94 -11.35
CA SER A 161 3.23 -14.54 -11.79
C SER A 161 3.05 -14.49 -13.32
N PRO A 162 2.89 -15.63 -14.01
CA PRO A 162 2.62 -15.67 -15.46
C PRO A 162 1.31 -14.96 -15.84
N ALA A 163 0.30 -14.97 -14.96
CA ALA A 163 -0.99 -14.29 -15.18
C ALA A 163 -0.84 -12.77 -15.33
N ARG A 164 0.28 -12.21 -14.88
CA ARG A 164 0.59 -10.77 -14.93
C ARG A 164 1.65 -10.43 -15.98
N ARG A 165 2.08 -11.38 -16.82
CA ARG A 165 3.19 -11.21 -17.76
C ARG A 165 3.07 -9.99 -18.68
N ARG A 166 1.85 -9.65 -19.11
CA ARG A 166 1.61 -8.46 -19.95
C ARG A 166 1.95 -7.13 -19.26
N TYR A 167 2.00 -7.09 -17.93
CA TYR A 167 2.32 -5.91 -17.12
C TYR A 167 3.77 -5.89 -16.65
N TRP A 168 4.54 -6.96 -16.88
CA TRP A 168 5.94 -7.04 -16.46
C TRP A 168 6.82 -5.88 -16.95
N PRO A 169 6.66 -5.34 -18.18
CA PRO A 169 7.42 -4.16 -18.58
C PRO A 169 7.21 -2.98 -17.62
N ALA A 170 5.96 -2.72 -17.20
CA ALA A 170 5.64 -1.66 -16.25
C ALA A 170 6.16 -1.96 -14.84
N TYR A 171 6.09 -3.22 -14.37
CA TYR A 171 6.64 -3.57 -13.06
C TYR A 171 8.16 -3.52 -13.01
N ARG A 172 8.85 -3.94 -14.07
CA ARG A 172 10.32 -3.81 -14.17
C ARG A 172 10.72 -2.35 -14.12
N GLU A 173 10.03 -1.50 -14.89
CA GLU A 173 10.29 -0.07 -14.86
C GLU A 173 9.97 0.54 -13.49
N ALA A 174 8.87 0.13 -12.86
CA ALA A 174 8.54 0.56 -11.50
C ALA A 174 9.64 0.20 -10.50
N TYR A 175 10.14 -1.05 -10.52
CA TYR A 175 11.25 -1.47 -9.67
C TYR A 175 12.52 -0.67 -9.97
N ARG A 176 12.87 -0.46 -11.25
CA ARG A 176 14.02 0.38 -11.62
C ARG A 176 13.90 1.82 -11.07
N ARG A 177 12.70 2.41 -11.14
CA ARG A 177 12.44 3.76 -10.61
C ARG A 177 12.47 3.80 -9.09
N ILE A 178 11.87 2.81 -8.42
CA ILE A 178 11.96 2.65 -6.95
C ILE A 178 13.43 2.55 -6.54
N ALA A 179 14.20 1.70 -7.22
CA ALA A 179 15.61 1.49 -6.96
C ALA A 179 16.41 2.79 -7.04
N ALA A 180 16.20 3.56 -8.10
CA ALA A 180 16.89 4.83 -8.35
C ALA A 180 16.40 5.99 -7.47
N SER A 181 15.20 5.90 -6.89
CA SER A 181 14.57 7.02 -6.16
C SER A 181 15.17 7.30 -4.77
N GLY A 182 15.98 6.39 -4.23
CA GLY A 182 16.48 6.47 -2.85
C GLY A 182 15.39 6.29 -1.77
N ARG A 183 14.15 5.97 -2.16
CA ARG A 183 13.03 5.74 -1.22
C ARG A 183 13.26 4.49 -0.39
N ALA A 184 12.59 4.45 0.77
CA ALA A 184 12.69 3.30 1.64
C ALA A 184 11.95 2.09 1.04
N VAL A 185 12.50 0.89 1.20
CA VAL A 185 11.86 -0.37 0.78
C VAL A 185 11.82 -1.36 1.94
N ALA A 186 10.63 -1.79 2.32
CA ALA A 186 10.44 -2.92 3.23
C ALA A 186 9.85 -4.09 2.43
N ALA A 187 10.51 -5.24 2.43
CA ALA A 187 10.06 -6.40 1.67
C ALA A 187 9.86 -7.62 2.57
N VAL A 188 8.97 -8.53 2.19
CA VAL A 188 8.70 -9.74 2.99
C VAL A 188 9.75 -10.84 2.84
N SER A 189 10.64 -10.73 1.84
CA SER A 189 11.75 -11.65 1.60
C SER A 189 12.97 -10.95 1.03
N GLN A 190 14.13 -11.59 1.12
CA GLN A 190 15.38 -11.09 0.55
C GLN A 190 15.34 -11.09 -0.98
N GLU A 191 14.71 -12.10 -1.59
CA GLU A 191 14.57 -12.22 -3.05
C GLU A 191 13.88 -11.00 -3.68
N ILE A 192 12.94 -10.37 -2.96
CA ILE A 192 12.28 -9.15 -3.43
C ILE A 192 13.23 -7.95 -3.35
N ILE A 193 14.04 -7.85 -2.27
CA ILE A 193 15.07 -6.81 -2.16
C ILE A 193 16.09 -6.96 -3.30
N ASP A 194 16.59 -8.17 -3.52
CA ASP A 194 17.58 -8.47 -4.57
C ASP A 194 17.02 -8.20 -5.97
N ARG A 195 15.71 -8.37 -6.16
CA ARG A 195 15.05 -8.07 -7.43
C ARG A 195 14.86 -6.58 -7.70
N ILE A 196 14.66 -5.79 -6.64
CA ILE A 196 14.45 -4.34 -6.75
C ILE A 196 15.81 -3.62 -6.77
N GLU A 197 16.80 -4.12 -6.04
CA GLU A 197 18.12 -3.49 -5.84
C GLU A 197 18.02 -2.04 -5.33
N PRO A 198 17.30 -1.77 -4.22
CA PRO A 198 17.07 -0.41 -3.74
C PRO A 198 18.36 0.28 -3.28
N THR A 199 18.57 1.52 -3.75
CA THR A 199 19.71 2.36 -3.31
C THR A 199 19.46 3.07 -1.98
N GLY A 200 18.18 3.23 -1.60
CA GLY A 200 17.76 3.82 -0.33
C GLY A 200 17.75 2.84 0.85
N PRO A 201 17.29 3.28 2.04
CA PRO A 201 17.12 2.42 3.20
C PRO A 201 16.22 1.22 2.88
N HIS A 202 16.69 0.01 3.13
CA HIS A 202 15.90 -1.19 2.84
C HIS A 202 16.07 -2.27 3.88
N ARG A 203 15.01 -3.08 4.05
CA ARG A 203 15.01 -4.17 5.03
C ARG A 203 14.03 -5.27 4.67
N VAL A 204 14.38 -6.50 5.03
CA VAL A 204 13.44 -7.62 5.08
C VAL A 204 12.61 -7.54 6.37
N VAL A 205 11.29 -7.47 6.21
CA VAL A 205 10.29 -7.52 7.28
C VAL A 205 9.36 -8.70 6.98
N PRO A 206 9.65 -9.90 7.52
CA PRO A 206 8.84 -11.08 7.23
C PRO A 206 7.41 -10.93 7.76
N ASN A 207 6.46 -11.61 7.14
CA ASN A 207 5.08 -11.61 7.60
C ASN A 207 5.01 -12.17 9.03
N GLY A 208 4.44 -11.39 9.93
CA GLY A 208 4.14 -11.80 11.29
C GLY A 208 2.80 -12.52 11.41
N ILE A 209 2.62 -13.19 12.54
CA ILE A 209 1.33 -13.77 12.96
C ILE A 209 0.85 -12.94 14.14
N GLU A 210 -0.44 -12.57 14.16
CA GLU A 210 -1.07 -11.93 15.32
C GLU A 210 -1.32 -13.00 16.40
N PRO A 211 -0.61 -12.97 17.54
CA PRO A 211 -0.71 -14.04 18.53
C PRO A 211 -2.13 -14.21 19.08
N ARG A 212 -2.90 -13.13 19.22
CA ARG A 212 -4.29 -13.23 19.72
C ARG A 212 -5.22 -13.99 18.78
N GLU A 213 -4.97 -13.91 17.47
CA GLU A 213 -5.75 -14.63 16.47
C GLU A 213 -5.35 -16.10 16.38
N TRP A 214 -4.07 -16.39 16.58
CA TRP A 214 -3.54 -17.75 16.50
C TRP A 214 -3.77 -18.56 17.78
N LEU A 215 -3.66 -17.92 18.93
CA LEU A 215 -3.81 -18.56 20.25
C LEU A 215 -5.24 -18.48 20.79
N GLY A 216 -6.14 -17.79 20.09
CA GLY A 216 -7.55 -17.69 20.43
C GLY A 216 -8.35 -18.98 20.18
N ALA A 217 -9.64 -18.93 20.53
CA ALA A 217 -10.56 -20.02 20.23
C ALA A 217 -10.63 -20.25 18.72
N GLN A 218 -10.29 -21.47 18.30
CA GLN A 218 -10.33 -21.85 16.89
C GLN A 218 -11.79 -21.97 16.43
N PRO A 219 -12.12 -21.53 15.20
CA PRO A 219 -13.45 -21.73 14.65
C PRO A 219 -13.74 -23.23 14.50
N THR A 220 -15.01 -23.61 14.64
CA THR A 220 -15.43 -24.98 14.34
C THR A 220 -15.04 -25.33 12.92
N ALA A 221 -14.40 -26.49 12.75
CA ALA A 221 -14.09 -27.03 11.44
C ALA A 221 -15.37 -27.10 10.59
N PRO A 222 -15.34 -26.70 9.32
CA PRO A 222 -16.52 -26.77 8.48
C PRO A 222 -16.92 -28.22 8.18
N ASP A 223 -18.22 -28.44 7.96
CA ASP A 223 -18.81 -29.78 7.80
C ASP A 223 -18.35 -30.57 6.56
N TRP A 224 -17.55 -29.96 5.68
CA TRP A 224 -17.04 -30.59 4.45
C TRP A 224 -15.66 -31.25 4.61
N LEU A 225 -15.11 -31.25 5.83
CA LEU A 225 -13.89 -31.98 6.19
C LEU A 225 -14.18 -33.43 6.57
#